data_AF-A0A4Q5SPA5-F1
#
_entry.id   AF-A0A4Q5SPA5-F1
#
_cell.length_a   1.000
_cell.length_b   1.000
_cell.length_c   1.000
_cell.angle_alpha   90.00
_cell.angle_beta   90.00
_cell.angle_gamma   90.00
#
_symmetry.space_group_name_H-M   'P 1'
#
loop_
_entity.id
_entity.type
_entity.pdbx_description
1 polymer ?
#
loop_
_entity_poly.entity_id
_entity_poly.type
_entity_poly.pdbx_seq_one_letter_code
_entity_poly.pdbx_strand_id
1 'polypeptide(L)'
;MSDGVACMWMRGGTSKGAFFLAADLPQDLSARDLFLLRVMGSPDSRQIDGMGGADPLTSKVAIVGKSSRDGVDVDYLFLQVFVDQAIVTDSQNCGNMLAGVGPFAIERGLVAATADETRVAIFMENTGQVAVATVQT
;
A
#
# COMPACT_ATOMS: atom_id res chain seq x y z
N MET A 1 -0.66 -0.43 26.31
CA MET A 1 -0.25 0.24 25.06
C MET A 1 -0.17 -0.84 24.01
N SER A 2 -0.86 -0.70 22.88
CA SER A 2 -0.65 -1.60 21.75
C SER A 2 0.73 -1.30 21.15
N ASP A 3 1.52 -2.31 20.86
CA ASP A 3 2.70 -2.14 20.03
C ASP A 3 2.25 -1.59 18.67
N GLY A 4 2.83 -0.48 18.24
CA GLY A 4 2.46 0.16 16.97
C GLY A 4 2.90 -0.68 15.77
N VAL A 5 2.22 -0.51 14.64
CA VAL A 5 2.61 -1.14 13.36
C VAL A 5 3.33 -0.10 12.50
N ALA A 6 4.47 -0.48 11.94
CA ALA A 6 5.25 0.40 11.07
C ALA A 6 4.46 0.73 9.79
N CYS A 7 4.44 2.01 9.42
CA CYS A 7 3.74 2.52 8.24
C CYS A 7 4.58 3.60 7.56
N MET A 8 4.51 3.69 6.23
CA MET A 8 4.88 4.92 5.51
C MET A 8 3.63 5.60 4.99
N TRP A 9 3.52 6.90 5.20
CA TRP A 9 2.47 7.70 4.58
C TRP A 9 3.04 8.43 3.36
N MET A 10 2.58 8.08 2.17
CA MET A 10 3.21 8.55 0.93
C MET A 10 2.18 9.14 -0.02
N ARG A 11 2.65 10.08 -0.84
CA ARG A 11 1.94 10.50 -2.06
C ARG A 11 2.40 9.62 -3.22
N GLY A 12 1.48 8.90 -3.84
CA GLY A 12 1.70 8.17 -5.09
C GLY A 12 0.90 8.83 -6.21
N GLY A 13 1.56 9.33 -7.25
CA GLY A 13 0.88 10.10 -8.30
C GLY A 13 0.10 11.28 -7.70
N THR A 14 -1.20 11.34 -7.96
CA THR A 14 -2.12 12.34 -7.36
C THR A 14 -2.92 11.83 -6.15
N SER A 15 -2.61 10.62 -5.65
CA SER A 15 -3.23 10.03 -4.47
C SER A 15 -2.30 10.08 -3.25
N LYS A 16 -2.86 9.92 -2.04
CA LYS A 16 -2.11 9.67 -0.81
C LYS A 16 -2.64 8.43 -0.11
N GLY A 17 -1.77 7.69 0.56
CA GLY A 17 -2.19 6.53 1.33
C GLY A 17 -1.10 5.93 2.19
N ALA A 18 -1.52 4.94 2.97
CA ALA A 18 -0.65 4.18 3.86
C ALA A 18 0.01 3.03 3.11
N PHE A 19 1.32 2.88 3.27
CA PHE A 19 2.10 1.79 2.72
C PHE A 19 2.62 0.91 3.87
N PHE A 20 2.35 -0.38 3.78
CA PHE A 20 2.72 -1.39 4.78
C PHE A 20 3.54 -2.50 4.15
N LEU A 21 4.43 -3.09 4.95
CA LEU A 21 4.97 -4.41 4.63
C LEU A 21 3.90 -5.46 4.92
N ALA A 22 3.74 -6.44 4.03
CA ALA A 22 2.81 -7.55 4.24
C ALA A 22 3.11 -8.33 5.53
N ALA A 23 4.39 -8.41 5.92
CA ALA A 23 4.84 -9.10 7.14
C ALA A 23 4.46 -8.37 8.44
N ASP A 24 4.15 -7.06 8.38
CA ASP A 24 3.79 -6.26 9.55
C ASP A 24 2.27 -6.30 9.83
N LEU A 25 1.49 -6.94 8.95
CA LEU A 25 0.03 -6.99 9.03
C LEU A 25 -0.49 -8.37 9.45
N PRO A 26 -1.70 -8.43 10.05
CA PRO A 26 -2.40 -9.69 10.25
C PRO A 26 -2.54 -10.46 8.93
N GLN A 27 -2.27 -11.76 8.96
CA GLN A 27 -2.39 -12.64 7.79
C GLN A 27 -3.85 -13.05 7.51
N ASP A 28 -4.69 -13.07 8.55
CA ASP A 28 -6.13 -13.26 8.37
C ASP A 28 -6.76 -12.03 7.73
N LEU A 29 -7.51 -12.23 6.64
CA LEU A 29 -8.10 -11.15 5.85
C LEU A 29 -9.08 -10.30 6.66
N SER A 30 -9.90 -10.92 7.51
CA SER A 30 -10.88 -10.19 8.32
C SER A 30 -10.19 -9.34 9.39
N ALA A 31 -9.16 -9.89 10.04
CA ALA A 31 -8.34 -9.16 11.00
C ALA A 31 -7.56 -8.00 10.35
N ARG A 32 -7.02 -8.21 9.14
CA ARG A 32 -6.36 -7.16 8.35
C ARG A 32 -7.33 -6.04 8.03
N ASP A 33 -8.52 -6.36 7.52
CA ASP A 33 -9.47 -5.34 7.10
C ASP A 33 -9.99 -4.53 8.29
N LEU A 34 -10.26 -5.19 9.43
CA LEU A 34 -10.59 -4.51 10.69
C LEU A 34 -9.46 -3.59 11.16
N PHE A 35 -8.21 -4.05 11.05
CA PHE A 35 -7.05 -3.24 11.36
C PHE A 35 -6.95 -2.01 10.45
N LEU A 36 -7.10 -2.18 9.13
CA LEU A 36 -7.02 -1.10 8.16
C LEU A 36 -8.15 -0.07 8.31
N LEU A 37 -9.37 -0.51 8.65
CA LEU A 37 -10.46 0.39 9.00
C LEU A 37 -10.07 1.28 10.20
N ARG A 38 -9.50 0.70 11.26
CA ARG A 38 -9.02 1.46 12.42
C ARG A 38 -7.88 2.42 12.07
N VAL A 39 -6.91 1.98 11.28
CA VAL A 39 -5.79 2.83 10.83
C VAL A 39 -6.29 4.05 10.06
N MET A 40 -7.25 3.85 9.16
CA MET A 40 -7.77 4.92 8.31
C MET A 40 -8.83 5.78 9.01
N GLY A 41 -9.33 5.36 10.17
CA GLY A 41 -10.36 6.08 10.92
C GLY A 41 -11.78 5.84 10.37
N SER A 42 -12.00 4.71 9.70
CA SER A 42 -13.29 4.37 9.08
C SER A 42 -14.08 3.34 9.90
N PRO A 43 -15.43 3.39 9.86
CA PRO A 43 -16.25 4.40 9.19
C PRO A 43 -16.37 5.70 10.00
N ASP A 44 -16.06 6.83 9.37
CA ASP A 44 -16.33 8.20 9.86
C ASP A 44 -16.18 9.16 8.68
N SER A 45 -17.18 10.01 8.42
CA SER A 45 -17.11 11.01 7.35
C SER A 45 -15.97 12.02 7.52
N ARG A 46 -15.36 12.08 8.71
CA ARG A 46 -14.22 12.93 9.02
C ARG A 46 -12.90 12.16 9.13
N GLN A 47 -12.92 10.83 9.26
CA GLN A 47 -11.76 9.98 9.56
C GLN A 47 -10.89 10.53 10.71
N ILE A 48 -11.50 11.18 11.71
CA ILE A 48 -10.76 12.04 12.67
C ILE A 48 -9.89 11.23 13.65
N ASP A 49 -10.22 9.96 13.86
CA ASP A 49 -9.51 9.02 14.72
C ASP A 49 -8.57 8.10 13.91
N GLY A 50 -8.09 8.56 12.75
CA GLY A 50 -7.19 7.81 11.88
C GLY A 50 -6.37 8.69 10.94
N MET A 51 -5.66 8.03 10.02
CA MET A 51 -4.77 8.71 9.06
C MET A 51 -5.47 9.16 7.76
N GLY A 52 -6.69 8.68 7.53
CA GLY A 52 -7.45 8.99 6.33
C GLY A 52 -7.77 10.49 6.23
N GLY A 53 -7.80 11.02 5.01
CA GLY A 53 -8.05 12.44 4.77
C GLY A 53 -9.51 12.80 4.48
N ALA A 54 -10.47 11.93 4.81
CA ALA A 54 -11.90 12.09 4.54
C ALA A 54 -12.27 12.27 3.05
N ASP A 55 -11.39 11.84 2.15
CA ASP A 55 -11.58 11.88 0.69
C ASP A 55 -11.08 10.56 0.07
N PRO A 56 -11.78 9.99 -0.95
CA PRO A 56 -11.36 8.75 -1.60
C PRO A 56 -9.92 8.74 -2.12
N LEU A 57 -9.37 9.89 -2.54
CA LEU A 57 -7.98 10.04 -3.00
C LEU A 57 -6.95 9.96 -1.87
N THR A 58 -7.40 10.06 -0.62
CA THR A 58 -6.58 10.07 0.59
C THR A 58 -6.97 8.99 1.61
N SER A 59 -7.84 8.06 1.21
CA SER A 59 -8.26 6.89 2.01
C SER A 59 -7.85 5.59 1.30
N LYS A 60 -6.54 5.42 1.09
CA LYS A 60 -5.96 4.33 0.30
C LYS A 60 -4.87 3.60 1.06
N VAL A 61 -4.73 2.31 0.78
CA VAL A 61 -3.70 1.45 1.36
C VAL A 61 -2.98 0.69 0.26
N ALA A 62 -1.67 0.58 0.40
CA ALA A 62 -0.79 -0.27 -0.38
C ALA A 62 -0.11 -1.27 0.57
N ILE A 63 -0.27 -2.56 0.30
CA ILE A 63 0.46 -3.62 0.99
C ILE A 63 1.50 -4.15 0.03
N VAL A 64 2.76 -4.18 0.47
CA VAL A 64 3.89 -4.58 -0.38
C VAL A 64 4.68 -5.68 0.33
N GLY A 65 5.02 -6.72 -0.41
CA GLY A 65 5.85 -7.83 0.06
C GLY A 65 6.89 -8.24 -0.97
N LYS A 66 7.92 -8.97 -0.56
CA LYS A 66 8.86 -9.56 -1.51
C LYS A 66 8.13 -10.62 -2.34
N SER A 67 8.29 -10.58 -3.66
CA SER A 67 7.64 -11.57 -4.53
C SER A 67 8.36 -12.91 -4.45
N SER A 68 7.59 -13.99 -4.61
CA SER A 68 8.12 -15.34 -4.84
C SER A 68 8.14 -15.73 -6.32
N ARG A 69 7.76 -14.82 -7.23
CA ARG A 69 7.67 -15.06 -8.67
C ARG A 69 9.00 -14.76 -9.35
N ASP A 70 9.41 -15.62 -10.27
CA ASP A 70 10.63 -15.40 -11.05
C ASP A 70 10.55 -14.09 -11.84
N GLY A 71 11.58 -13.26 -11.69
CA GLY A 71 11.70 -11.97 -12.40
C GLY A 71 10.78 -10.86 -11.87
N VAL A 72 10.12 -11.05 -10.73
CA VAL A 72 9.35 -10.02 -10.02
C VAL A 72 10.03 -9.74 -8.69
N ASP A 73 10.23 -8.46 -8.38
CA ASP A 73 10.89 -8.05 -7.14
C ASP A 73 9.91 -8.02 -5.96
N VAL A 74 8.74 -7.41 -6.17
CA VAL A 74 7.72 -7.22 -5.12
C VAL A 74 6.30 -7.52 -5.60
N ASP A 75 5.49 -8.01 -4.68
CA ASP A 75 4.03 -8.09 -4.82
C ASP A 75 3.40 -6.86 -4.20
N TYR A 76 2.36 -6.35 -4.84
CA TYR A 76 1.61 -5.18 -4.41
C TYR A 76 0.11 -5.45 -4.47
N LEU A 77 -0.53 -5.26 -3.32
CA LEU A 77 -1.99 -5.26 -3.17
C LEU A 77 -2.47 -3.85 -2.86
N PHE A 78 -3.32 -3.31 -3.73
CA PHE A 78 -4.08 -2.09 -3.48
C PHE A 78 -5.36 -2.39 -2.71
N LEU A 79 -5.68 -1.55 -1.73
CA LEU A 79 -6.96 -1.57 -1.04
C LEU A 79 -7.53 -0.16 -0.96
N GLN A 80 -8.79 -0.02 -1.39
CA GLN A 80 -9.59 1.17 -1.13
C GLN A 80 -10.31 0.99 0.21
N VAL A 81 -10.12 1.94 1.13
CA VAL A 81 -10.89 2.00 2.38
C VAL A 81 -11.98 3.05 2.21
N PHE A 82 -13.23 2.66 2.41
CA PHE A 82 -14.36 3.58 2.33
C PHE A 82 -14.34 4.53 3.53
N VAL A 83 -14.72 5.78 3.30
CA VAL A 83 -14.67 6.83 4.34
C VAL A 83 -15.80 6.61 5.35
N ASP A 84 -17.03 6.45 4.86
CA ASP A 84 -18.26 6.42 5.65
C ASP A 84 -18.82 5.01 5.90
N GLN A 85 -18.15 3.99 5.36
CA GLN A 85 -18.59 2.59 5.44
C GLN A 85 -17.45 1.71 5.94
N ALA A 86 -17.79 0.68 6.70
CA ALA A 86 -16.85 -0.33 7.19
C ALA A 86 -16.48 -1.33 6.07
N ILE A 87 -15.95 -0.80 4.96
CA ILE A 87 -15.62 -1.56 3.75
C ILE A 87 -14.17 -1.30 3.36
N VAL A 88 -13.45 -2.40 3.16
CA VAL A 88 -12.13 -2.46 2.51
C VAL A 88 -12.33 -3.29 1.25
N THR A 89 -11.83 -2.83 0.10
CA THR A 89 -11.98 -3.56 -1.16
C THR A 89 -10.73 -3.56 -2.01
N ASP A 90 -10.45 -4.71 -2.60
CA ASP A 90 -9.38 -5.02 -3.57
C ASP A 90 -9.91 -5.11 -5.01
N SER A 91 -11.17 -4.74 -5.26
CA SER A 91 -11.87 -4.93 -6.54
C SER A 91 -11.28 -4.14 -7.72
N GLN A 92 -10.38 -3.21 -7.46
CA GLN A 92 -9.73 -2.38 -8.46
C GLN A 92 -8.24 -2.25 -8.13
N ASN A 93 -7.44 -1.88 -9.12
CA ASN A 93 -6.07 -1.41 -8.90
C ASN A 93 -6.04 0.12 -8.94
N CYS A 94 -4.97 0.73 -8.42
CA CYS A 94 -4.76 2.16 -8.47
C CYS A 94 -3.36 2.50 -9.00
N GLY A 95 -3.29 2.95 -10.26
CA GLY A 95 -2.03 3.35 -10.90
C GLY A 95 -1.31 4.51 -10.20
N ASN A 96 -2.05 5.39 -9.51
CA ASN A 96 -1.46 6.44 -8.69
C ASN A 96 -0.68 5.85 -7.50
N MET A 97 -1.28 4.94 -6.73
CA MET A 97 -0.61 4.32 -5.59
C MET A 97 0.55 3.42 -6.03
N LEU A 98 0.42 2.75 -7.19
CA LEU A 98 1.50 1.98 -7.80
C LEU A 98 2.80 2.81 -7.98
N ALA A 99 2.68 4.10 -8.30
CA ALA A 99 3.84 4.98 -8.46
C ALA A 99 4.68 5.14 -7.18
N GLY A 100 4.09 4.89 -6.00
CA GLY A 100 4.80 4.90 -4.72
C GLY A 100 5.46 3.57 -4.34
N VAL A 101 5.13 2.47 -5.03
CA VAL A 101 5.58 1.11 -4.66
C VAL A 101 7.08 0.92 -4.87
N GLY A 102 7.63 1.41 -5.99
CA GLY A 102 9.07 1.33 -6.27
C GLY A 102 9.93 2.01 -5.19
N PRO A 103 9.72 3.31 -4.89
CA PRO A 103 10.42 4.00 -3.80
C PRO A 103 10.23 3.31 -2.44
N PHE A 104 9.00 2.90 -2.11
CA PHE A 104 8.72 2.20 -0.86
C PHE A 104 9.54 0.90 -0.74
N ALA A 105 9.59 0.09 -1.79
CA ALA A 105 10.32 -1.16 -1.82
C ALA A 105 11.83 -0.97 -1.61
N ILE A 106 12.41 0.10 -2.17
CA ILE A 106 13.81 0.46 -1.97
C ILE A 106 14.05 0.90 -0.52
N GLU A 107 13.23 1.82 0.00
CA GLU A 107 13.37 2.33 1.37
C GLU A 107 13.11 1.27 2.46
N ARG A 108 12.31 0.25 2.17
CA ARG A 108 12.13 -0.92 3.07
C ARG A 108 13.15 -2.03 2.86
N GLY A 109 14.11 -1.86 1.95
CA GLY A 109 15.13 -2.87 1.68
C GLY A 109 14.59 -4.16 1.06
N LEU A 110 13.40 -4.12 0.44
CA LEU A 110 12.89 -5.23 -0.36
C LEU A 110 13.66 -5.35 -1.67
N VAL A 111 14.13 -4.22 -2.20
CA VAL A 111 14.96 -4.10 -3.40
C VAL A 111 16.18 -3.25 -3.06
N ALA A 112 17.37 -3.70 -3.43
CA ALA A 112 18.58 -2.91 -3.27
C ALA A 112 18.62 -1.80 -4.33
N ALA A 113 18.90 -0.57 -3.90
CA ALA A 113 19.17 0.52 -4.84
C ALA A 113 20.42 0.20 -5.68
N THR A 114 20.35 0.51 -6.97
CA THR A 114 21.49 0.48 -7.88
C THR A 114 22.10 1.89 -7.99
N ALA A 115 22.80 2.22 -9.09
CA ALA A 115 23.37 3.56 -9.30
C ALA A 115 22.25 4.60 -9.51
N ASP A 116 22.35 5.48 -10.51
CA ASP A 116 21.43 6.62 -10.68
C ASP A 116 19.95 6.21 -10.88
N GLU A 117 19.69 5.01 -11.38
CA GLU A 117 18.33 4.46 -11.55
C GLU A 117 18.25 3.02 -11.05
N THR A 118 17.13 2.69 -10.40
CA THR A 118 16.75 1.34 -9.97
C THR A 118 15.44 0.93 -10.65
N ARG A 119 15.45 -0.22 -11.32
CA ARG A 119 14.26 -0.83 -11.92
C ARG A 119 13.63 -1.81 -10.94
N VAL A 120 12.34 -1.67 -10.70
CA VAL A 120 11.56 -2.52 -9.78
C VAL A 120 10.42 -3.17 -10.55
N ALA A 121 10.45 -4.50 -10.69
CA ALA A 121 9.37 -5.30 -11.24
C ALA A 121 8.32 -5.59 -10.16
N ILE A 122 7.08 -5.19 -10.40
CA ILE A 122 5.99 -5.17 -9.43
C ILE A 122 4.84 -6.00 -9.98
N PHE A 123 4.47 -7.07 -9.28
CA PHE A 123 3.26 -7.83 -9.56
C PHE A 123 2.07 -7.22 -8.80
N MET A 124 1.00 -6.89 -9.52
CA MET A 124 -0.21 -6.26 -8.97
C MET A 124 -1.25 -7.34 -8.70
N GLU A 125 -1.46 -7.66 -7.42
CA GLU A 125 -2.34 -8.76 -7.00
C GLU A 125 -3.79 -8.57 -7.47
N ASN A 126 -4.28 -7.33 -7.46
CA ASN A 126 -5.65 -6.99 -7.88
C ASN A 126 -5.95 -7.36 -9.35
N THR A 127 -4.94 -7.34 -10.23
CA THR A 127 -5.13 -7.52 -11.68
C THR A 127 -4.36 -8.70 -12.27
N GLY A 128 -3.42 -9.27 -11.53
CA GLY A 128 -2.53 -10.32 -12.03
C GLY A 128 -1.51 -9.84 -13.07
N GLN A 129 -1.30 -8.53 -13.19
CA GLN A 129 -0.38 -7.93 -14.17
C GLN A 129 0.96 -7.55 -13.52
N VAL A 130 2.00 -7.45 -14.34
CA VAL A 130 3.32 -6.95 -13.91
C VAL A 130 3.58 -5.58 -14.53
N ALA A 131 4.08 -4.66 -13.71
CA ALA A 131 4.60 -3.36 -14.12
C ALA A 131 6.07 -3.24 -13.75
N VAL A 132 6.82 -2.38 -14.45
CA VAL A 132 8.20 -2.04 -14.08
C VAL A 132 8.26 -0.55 -13.78
N ALA A 133 8.64 -0.21 -12.55
CA ALA A 133 8.91 1.17 -12.14
C ALA A 133 10.41 1.45 -12.27
N THR A 134 10.77 2.57 -12.91
CA THR A 134 12.14 3.10 -12.90
C THR A 134 12.20 4.24 -11.88
N VAL A 135 12.99 4.07 -10.83
CA VAL A 135 13.13 5.01 -9.71
C VAL A 135 14.52 5.63 -9.76
N GLN A 136 14.63 6.94 -9.57
CA GLN A 136 15.92 7.61 -9.41
C GLN A 136 16.47 7.31 -8.01
N THR A 137 17.73 6.89 -7.91
CA THR A 137 18.36 6.44 -6.65
C THR A 137 19.71 7.09 -6.39
#